data_AF-L9Y0L3-F1
#
_entry.id   AF-L9Y0L3-F1
#
_cell.length_a   1.000
_cell.length_b   1.000
_cell.length_c   1.000
_cell.angle_alpha   90.00
_cell.angle_beta   90.00
_cell.angle_gamma   90.00
#
_symmetry.space_group_name_H-M   'P 1'
#
loop_
_entity.id
_entity.type
_entity.pdbx_description
1 polymer ?
#
loop_
_entity_poly.entity_id
_entity_poly.type
_entity_poly.pdbx_seq_one_letter_code
_entity_poly.pdbx_strand_id
1 'polypeptide(L)'
;MSPMSDSKQSERSVPIGKIKDRRESLLSALELAGGEATTPTLRENGDVPRGSINYHLELLEEWGAIMRVGSEQVGGGEKAVVWAITDEGRDALEEIRERDESPPSASELEGRADLLEARVKRLEATFNKFAYVVNQHEEELDVVDSGELEEFDEELERLNEEVDRLEEEI
;
A
#
# COMPACT_ATOMS: atom_id res chain seq x y z
N MET A 1 26.56 -21.26 29.28
CA MET A 1 25.30 -21.35 28.51
C MET A 1 24.24 -20.62 29.31
N SER A 2 24.02 -19.35 28.99
CA SER A 2 22.93 -18.56 29.57
C SER A 2 21.67 -18.86 28.77
N PRO A 3 20.50 -19.06 29.39
CA PRO A 3 19.26 -19.17 28.65
C PRO A 3 19.01 -17.81 27.98
N MET A 4 18.93 -17.84 26.65
CA MET A 4 18.54 -16.68 25.88
C MET A 4 17.11 -16.31 26.26
N SER A 5 16.95 -15.02 26.51
CA SER A 5 15.73 -14.33 26.81
C SER A 5 14.68 -14.61 25.73
N ASP A 6 13.66 -15.40 26.06
CA ASP A 6 12.34 -15.32 25.41
C ASP A 6 11.80 -13.91 25.70
N SER A 7 12.22 -12.97 24.85
CA SER A 7 11.86 -11.57 24.90
C SER A 7 10.39 -11.39 24.48
N LYS A 8 9.48 -11.48 25.46
CA LYS A 8 8.31 -10.61 25.63
C LYS A 8 7.45 -10.27 24.39
N GLN A 9 7.21 -11.21 23.47
CA GLN A 9 6.22 -11.03 22.39
C GLN A 9 4.89 -11.77 22.67
N SER A 10 4.79 -12.51 23.77
CA SER A 10 3.56 -13.15 24.21
C SER A 10 2.84 -12.22 25.19
N GLU A 11 1.53 -11.98 24.99
CA GLU A 11 0.56 -11.26 25.85
C GLU A 11 0.21 -9.78 25.56
N ARG A 12 0.36 -9.27 24.33
CA ARG A 12 -0.40 -8.05 23.95
C ARG A 12 -1.59 -8.45 23.08
N SER A 13 -2.67 -8.89 23.73
CA SER A 13 -3.96 -9.02 23.08
C SER A 13 -4.64 -7.66 22.98
N VAL A 14 -5.14 -7.31 21.80
CA VAL A 14 -5.95 -6.11 21.60
C VAL A 14 -7.14 -6.14 22.60
N PRO A 15 -7.35 -5.10 23.43
CA PRO A 15 -8.39 -5.12 24.44
C PRO A 15 -9.74 -4.74 23.81
N ILE A 16 -10.41 -5.72 23.21
CA ILE A 16 -11.63 -5.56 22.41
C ILE A 16 -12.71 -4.73 23.12
N GLY A 17 -12.97 -4.99 24.41
CA GLY A 17 -13.94 -4.21 25.19
C GLY A 17 -13.59 -2.72 25.40
N LYS A 18 -12.37 -2.30 25.07
CA LYS A 18 -11.92 -0.90 25.08
C LYS A 18 -11.92 -0.25 23.70
N ILE A 19 -12.05 -1.02 22.62
CA ILE A 19 -12.29 -0.45 21.28
C ILE A 19 -13.78 -0.13 21.21
N LYS A 20 -14.08 1.16 21.30
CA LYS A 20 -15.44 1.70 21.22
C LYS A 20 -15.43 3.00 20.46
N ASP A 21 -16.56 3.33 19.86
CA ASP A 21 -16.86 4.61 19.23
C ASP A 21 -15.75 5.04 18.25
N ARG A 22 -14.98 6.05 18.63
CA ARG A 22 -13.91 6.69 17.86
C ARG A 22 -12.81 5.73 17.44
N ARG A 23 -12.46 4.74 18.28
CA ARG A 23 -11.37 3.79 17.97
C ARG A 23 -11.82 2.75 16.96
N GLU A 24 -13.05 2.29 17.06
CA GLU A 24 -13.66 1.39 16.09
C GLU A 24 -13.83 2.09 14.72
N SER A 25 -14.25 3.36 14.74
CA SER A 25 -14.33 4.19 13.54
C SER A 25 -12.97 4.34 12.84
N LEU A 26 -11.87 4.51 13.60
CA LEU A 26 -10.52 4.57 13.03
C LEU A 26 -10.05 3.24 12.44
N LEU A 27 -10.32 2.11 13.11
CA LEU A 27 -9.99 0.78 12.57
C LEU A 27 -10.80 0.49 11.30
N SER A 28 -12.09 0.83 11.30
CA SER A 28 -12.92 0.76 10.10
C SER A 28 -12.37 1.66 9.00
N ALA A 29 -12.01 2.91 9.29
CA ALA A 29 -11.43 3.81 8.29
C ALA A 29 -10.12 3.26 7.69
N LEU A 30 -9.28 2.59 8.49
CA LEU A 30 -8.07 1.92 8.01
C LEU A 30 -8.39 0.72 7.10
N GLU A 31 -9.29 -0.17 7.54
CA GLU A 31 -9.72 -1.32 6.75
C GLU A 31 -10.31 -0.88 5.40
N LEU A 32 -11.17 0.13 5.45
CA LEU A 32 -11.78 0.76 4.29
C LEU A 32 -10.70 1.31 3.35
N ALA A 33 -9.67 1.98 3.88
CA ALA A 33 -8.56 2.53 3.09
C ALA A 33 -7.64 1.47 2.46
N GLY A 34 -7.93 0.18 2.64
CA GLY A 34 -7.12 -0.93 2.12
C GLY A 34 -6.04 -1.39 3.09
N GLY A 35 -6.17 -1.04 4.36
CA GLY A 35 -5.29 -1.45 5.45
C GLY A 35 -4.23 -0.42 5.83
N GLU A 36 -3.99 0.62 5.03
CA GLU A 36 -3.03 1.67 5.31
C GLU A 36 -3.60 3.07 5.01
N ALA A 37 -3.31 4.05 5.86
CA ALA A 37 -3.73 5.43 5.65
C ALA A 37 -2.87 6.45 6.41
N THR A 38 -2.82 7.67 5.89
CA THR A 38 -2.18 8.80 6.59
C THR A 38 -3.08 9.36 7.69
N THR A 39 -2.52 10.00 8.72
CA THR A 39 -3.33 10.68 9.75
C THR A 39 -4.36 11.68 9.17
N PRO A 40 -4.04 12.51 8.16
CA PRO A 40 -5.03 13.34 7.47
C PRO A 40 -6.18 12.53 6.83
N THR A 41 -5.87 11.44 6.13
CA THR A 41 -6.89 10.56 5.54
C THR A 41 -7.81 9.98 6.60
N LEU A 42 -7.26 9.51 7.72
CA LEU A 42 -8.05 8.99 8.85
C LEU A 42 -8.87 10.06 9.56
N ARG A 43 -8.45 11.32 9.49
CA ARG A 43 -9.21 12.45 10.05
C ARG A 43 -10.41 12.83 9.19
N GLU A 44 -10.29 12.67 7.88
CA GLU A 44 -11.38 12.97 6.94
C GLU A 44 -12.43 11.86 6.92
N ASN A 45 -12.00 10.61 7.06
CA ASN A 45 -12.87 9.44 6.96
C ASN A 45 -13.28 8.84 8.32
N GLY A 46 -12.53 9.12 9.38
CA GLY A 46 -12.86 8.71 10.73
C GLY A 46 -13.76 9.75 11.39
N ASP A 47 -14.78 9.29 12.09
CA ASP A 47 -15.58 10.14 12.95
C ASP A 47 -14.75 10.41 14.22
N VAL A 48 -13.73 11.27 14.16
CA VAL A 48 -12.89 11.64 15.32
C VAL A 48 -12.54 13.13 15.31
N PRO A 49 -12.79 13.87 16.41
CA PRO A 49 -12.40 15.26 16.52
C PRO A 49 -10.91 15.50 16.26
N ARG A 50 -10.60 16.61 15.57
CA ARG A 50 -9.22 16.95 15.15
C ARG A 50 -8.20 16.95 16.30
N GLY A 51 -8.62 17.35 17.50
CA GLY A 51 -7.76 17.45 18.67
C GLY A 51 -7.46 16.12 19.37
N SER A 52 -8.21 15.05 19.11
CA SER A 52 -8.07 13.78 19.82
C SER A 52 -7.60 12.62 18.96
N ILE A 53 -7.46 12.79 17.64
CA ILE A 53 -7.09 11.69 16.73
C ILE A 53 -5.76 11.03 17.12
N ASN A 54 -4.73 11.82 17.43
CA ASN A 54 -3.42 11.27 17.80
C ASN A 54 -3.50 10.42 19.07
N TYR A 55 -4.28 10.84 20.07
CA TYR A 55 -4.50 10.06 21.29
C TYR A 55 -5.13 8.69 20.99
N HIS A 56 -6.09 8.62 20.07
CA HIS A 56 -6.72 7.35 19.70
C HIS A 56 -5.77 6.45 18.89
N LEU A 57 -4.99 7.03 17.97
CA LEU A 57 -4.01 6.28 17.18
C LEU A 57 -2.89 5.72 18.06
N GLU A 58 -2.38 6.52 19.00
CA GLU A 58 -1.35 6.07 19.97
C GLU A 58 -1.86 4.93 20.85
N LEU A 59 -3.12 4.97 21.29
CA LEU A 59 -3.70 3.87 22.06
C LEU A 59 -3.88 2.60 21.23
N LEU A 60 -4.35 2.73 19.99
CA LEU A 60 -4.48 1.58 19.08
C LEU A 60 -3.13 0.96 18.75
N GLU A 61 -2.09 1.79 18.61
CA GLU A 61 -0.70 1.35 18.43
C GLU A 61 -0.17 0.66 19.69
N GLU A 62 -0.42 1.22 20.88
CA GLU A 62 -0.04 0.61 22.16
C GLU A 62 -0.68 -0.79 22.34
N TRP A 63 -1.93 -0.92 21.90
CA TRP A 63 -2.67 -2.19 21.93
C TRP A 63 -2.26 -3.17 20.84
N GLY A 64 -1.43 -2.75 19.89
CA GLY A 64 -1.02 -3.57 18.76
C GLY A 64 -2.11 -3.77 17.71
N ALA A 65 -3.17 -2.96 17.71
CA ALA A 65 -4.22 -3.01 16.69
C ALA A 65 -3.82 -2.28 15.40
N ILE A 66 -2.89 -1.33 15.50
CA ILE A 66 -2.30 -0.63 14.36
C ILE A 66 -0.80 -0.46 14.58
N MET A 67 -0.08 -0.07 13.54
CA MET A 67 1.34 0.26 13.61
C MET A 67 1.72 1.40 12.67
N ARG A 68 2.77 2.15 13.01
CA ARG A 68 3.38 3.11 12.08
C ARG A 68 4.22 2.37 11.06
N VAL A 69 3.94 2.59 9.77
CA VAL A 69 4.68 1.98 8.66
C VAL A 69 5.53 2.98 7.89
N GLY A 70 5.31 4.28 8.09
CA GLY A 70 6.15 5.29 7.47
C GLY A 70 5.65 6.71 7.64
N SER A 71 6.09 7.57 6.73
CA SER A 71 5.66 8.96 6.64
C SER A 71 5.57 9.39 5.19
N GLU A 72 4.51 10.08 4.82
CA GLU A 72 4.24 10.55 3.47
C GLU A 72 4.13 12.08 3.42
N GLN A 73 4.61 12.69 2.34
CA GLN A 73 4.46 14.12 2.11
C GLN A 73 3.03 14.43 1.66
N VAL A 74 2.24 15.08 2.51
CA VAL A 74 0.84 15.43 2.19
C VAL A 74 0.74 16.95 2.08
N GLY A 75 0.78 17.47 0.86
CA GLY A 75 0.82 18.91 0.57
C GLY A 75 2.17 19.57 0.85
N GLY A 76 2.17 20.88 1.14
CA GLY A 76 3.38 21.70 1.32
C GLY A 76 3.94 21.75 2.75
N GLY A 77 3.47 20.90 3.66
CA GLY A 77 3.79 20.92 5.09
C GLY A 77 4.74 19.83 5.58
N GLU A 78 4.69 19.54 6.88
CA GLU A 78 5.41 18.42 7.50
C GLU A 78 4.86 17.06 7.02
N LYS A 79 5.71 16.02 6.98
CA LYS A 79 5.30 14.69 6.56
C LYS A 79 4.24 14.12 7.53
N ALA A 80 3.16 13.56 6.99
CA ALA A 80 2.16 12.87 7.79
C ALA A 80 2.60 11.43 8.06
N VAL A 81 2.29 10.93 9.26
CA VAL A 81 2.52 9.54 9.62
C VAL A 81 1.55 8.64 8.85
N VAL A 82 2.07 7.53 8.32
CA VAL A 82 1.31 6.44 7.70
C VAL A 82 1.11 5.32 8.71
N TRP A 83 -0.15 4.93 8.89
CA TRP A 83 -0.58 3.89 9.81
C TRP A 83 -1.10 2.69 9.03
N ALA A 84 -0.81 1.49 9.52
CA ALA A 84 -1.35 0.24 9.01
C ALA A 84 -2.15 -0.48 10.10
N ILE A 85 -3.27 -1.09 9.74
CA ILE A 85 -3.99 -2.03 10.61
C ILE A 85 -3.23 -3.37 10.65
N THR A 86 -3.04 -3.90 11.85
CA THR A 86 -2.42 -5.23 12.05
C THR A 86 -3.45 -6.33 11.86
N ASP A 87 -3.01 -7.59 11.83
CA ASP A 87 -3.92 -8.74 11.78
C ASP A 87 -4.76 -8.80 13.06
N GLU A 88 -4.14 -8.59 14.23
CA GLU A 88 -4.86 -8.53 15.51
C GLU A 88 -5.87 -7.37 15.57
N GLY A 89 -5.59 -6.26 14.90
CA GLY A 89 -6.51 -5.14 14.76
C GLY A 89 -7.72 -5.46 13.89
N ARG A 90 -7.54 -6.25 12.82
CA ARG A 90 -8.65 -6.74 11.97
C ARG A 90 -9.50 -7.74 12.72
N ASP A 91 -8.87 -8.72 13.36
CA ASP A 91 -9.57 -9.74 14.15
C ASP A 91 -10.40 -9.08 15.28
N ALA A 92 -9.83 -8.08 15.96
CA ALA A 92 -10.54 -7.33 16.97
C ALA A 92 -11.73 -6.54 16.41
N LEU A 93 -11.60 -5.95 15.22
CA LEU A 93 -12.68 -5.21 14.55
C LEU A 93 -13.81 -6.15 14.11
N GLU A 94 -13.46 -7.33 13.60
CA GLU A 94 -14.43 -8.37 13.23
C GLU A 94 -15.19 -8.88 14.46
N GLU A 95 -14.51 -9.20 15.57
CA GLU A 95 -15.18 -9.62 16.81
C GLU A 95 -16.15 -8.54 17.34
N ILE A 96 -15.81 -7.25 17.21
CA ILE A 96 -16.71 -6.16 17.62
C ILE A 96 -17.98 -6.15 16.77
N ARG A 97 -17.83 -6.29 15.45
CA ARG A 97 -18.97 -6.33 14.51
C ARG A 97 -19.83 -7.57 14.70
N GLU A 98 -19.25 -8.71 15.05
CA GLU A 98 -20.01 -9.93 15.36
C GLU A 98 -20.80 -9.81 16.66
N ARG A 99 -20.26 -9.05 17.63
CA ARG A 99 -20.94 -8.78 18.91
C ARG A 99 -22.03 -7.74 18.78
N ASP A 100 -21.89 -6.79 17.87
CA ASP A 100 -22.92 -5.81 17.57
C ASP A 100 -23.90 -6.45 16.57
N GLU A 101 -25.02 -7.01 17.07
CA GLU A 101 -26.09 -7.59 16.25
C GLU A 101 -26.79 -6.56 15.33
N SER A 102 -26.34 -5.30 15.36
CA SER A 102 -26.86 -4.20 14.56
C SER A 102 -26.35 -4.29 13.11
N PRO A 103 -27.23 -4.41 12.12
CA PRO A 103 -26.80 -4.33 10.72
C PRO A 103 -26.14 -2.96 10.46
N PRO A 104 -25.12 -2.91 9.58
CA PRO A 104 -24.44 -1.65 9.26
C PRO A 104 -25.46 -0.61 8.79
N SER A 105 -25.32 0.60 9.30
CA SER A 105 -26.18 1.72 8.95
C SER A 105 -26.02 2.10 7.48
N ALA A 106 -27.04 2.76 6.92
CA ALA A 106 -26.99 3.25 5.55
C ALA A 106 -25.80 4.20 5.31
N SER A 107 -25.43 5.01 6.31
CA SER A 107 -24.29 5.93 6.23
C SER A 107 -22.94 5.20 6.16
N GLU A 108 -22.79 4.08 6.87
CA GLU A 108 -21.58 3.26 6.80
C GLU A 108 -21.47 2.53 5.46
N LEU A 109 -22.60 2.07 4.92
CA LEU A 109 -22.65 1.49 3.58
C LEU A 109 -22.37 2.53 2.49
N GLU A 110 -22.83 3.77 2.66
CA GLU A 110 -22.56 4.88 1.76
C GLU A 110 -21.07 5.25 1.76
N GLY A 111 -20.46 5.39 2.95
CA GLY A 111 -19.02 5.62 3.06
C GLY A 111 -18.17 4.50 2.46
N ARG A 112 -18.63 3.24 2.58
CA ARG A 112 -18.02 2.09 1.88
C ARG A 112 -18.10 2.22 0.36
N ALA A 113 -19.25 2.64 -0.16
CA ALA A 113 -19.46 2.82 -1.59
C ALA A 113 -18.57 3.94 -2.15
N ASP A 114 -18.53 5.10 -1.50
CA ASP A 114 -17.73 6.26 -1.92
C ASP A 114 -16.24 5.91 -2.00
N LEU A 115 -15.74 5.14 -1.03
CA LEU A 115 -14.34 4.76 -1.00
C LEU A 115 -14.00 3.69 -2.04
N LEU A 116 -14.88 2.71 -2.24
CA LEU A 116 -14.73 1.75 -3.33
C LEU A 116 -14.71 2.48 -4.68
N GLU A 117 -15.56 3.48 -4.86
CA GLU A 117 -15.55 4.33 -6.06
C GLU A 117 -14.22 5.09 -6.21
N ALA A 118 -13.71 5.69 -5.13
CA ALA A 118 -12.42 6.36 -5.15
C ALA A 118 -11.26 5.41 -5.49
N ARG A 119 -11.32 4.16 -5.03
CA ARG A 119 -10.31 3.13 -5.31
C ARG A 119 -10.38 2.65 -6.76
N VAL A 120 -11.57 2.45 -7.31
CA VAL A 120 -11.77 2.15 -8.73
C VAL A 120 -11.16 3.25 -9.59
N LYS A 121 -11.45 4.53 -9.28
CA LYS A 121 -10.89 5.68 -10.01
C LYS A 121 -9.36 5.71 -9.98
N ARG A 122 -8.74 5.42 -8.83
CA ARG A 122 -7.26 5.34 -8.75
C ARG A 122 -6.72 4.19 -9.60
N LEU A 123 -7.36 3.03 -9.55
CA LEU A 123 -6.93 1.86 -10.31
C LEU A 123 -7.04 2.12 -11.82
N GLU A 124 -8.13 2.74 -12.27
CA GLU A 124 -8.31 3.19 -13.66
C GLU A 124 -7.21 4.18 -14.07
N ALA A 125 -6.87 5.15 -13.21
CA ALA A 125 -5.79 6.09 -13.49
C ALA A 125 -4.42 5.40 -13.63
N THR A 126 -4.11 4.44 -12.75
CA THR A 126 -2.89 3.62 -12.85
C THR A 126 -2.88 2.78 -14.12
N PHE A 127 -4.00 2.14 -14.45
CA PHE A 127 -4.13 1.33 -15.66
C PHE A 127 -3.95 2.17 -16.93
N ASN A 128 -4.57 3.35 -17.00
CA ASN A 128 -4.41 4.27 -18.12
C ASN A 128 -2.97 4.75 -18.26
N LYS A 129 -2.28 5.01 -17.14
CA LYS A 129 -0.86 5.34 -17.18
C LYS A 129 -0.01 4.18 -17.70
N PHE A 130 -0.32 2.95 -17.29
CA PHE A 130 0.37 1.76 -17.79
C PHE A 130 0.13 1.56 -19.28
N ALA A 131 -1.12 1.68 -19.74
CA ALA A 131 -1.47 1.58 -21.15
C ALA A 131 -0.74 2.64 -22.00
N TYR A 132 -0.59 3.87 -21.49
CA TYR A 132 0.19 4.91 -22.16
C TYR A 132 1.67 4.52 -22.31
N VAL A 133 2.29 4.01 -21.25
CA VAL A 133 3.70 3.56 -21.27
C VAL A 133 3.89 2.37 -22.21
N VAL A 134 2.96 1.40 -22.20
CA VAL A 134 3.00 0.26 -23.12
C VAL A 134 2.92 0.73 -24.56
N ASN A 135 1.96 1.59 -24.90
CA ASN A 135 1.85 2.14 -26.26
C ASN A 135 3.10 2.92 -26.67
N GLN A 136 3.69 3.70 -25.76
CA GLN A 136 4.93 4.43 -26.05
C GLN A 136 6.08 3.46 -26.35
N HIS A 137 6.21 2.37 -25.59
CA HIS A 137 7.23 1.36 -25.85
C HIS A 137 6.94 0.53 -27.09
N GLU A 138 5.68 0.26 -27.43
CA GLU A 138 5.31 -0.34 -28.71
C GLU A 138 5.72 0.56 -29.88
N GLU A 139 5.49 1.87 -29.80
CA GLU A 139 5.99 2.83 -30.80
C GLU A 139 7.52 2.86 -30.84
N GLU A 140 8.22 2.86 -29.70
CA GLU A 140 9.70 2.81 -29.68
C GLU A 140 10.26 1.51 -30.27
N LEU A 141 9.58 0.37 -30.07
CA LEU A 141 9.96 -0.92 -30.65
C LEU A 141 9.63 -1.02 -32.15
N ASP A 142 8.57 -0.37 -32.61
CA ASP A 142 8.22 -0.26 -34.04
C ASP A 142 9.20 0.67 -34.80
N VAL A 143 9.87 1.58 -34.08
CA VAL A 143 10.93 2.46 -34.62
C VAL A 143 12.29 1.77 -34.71
N VAL A 144 12.54 0.71 -33.93
CA VAL A 144 13.69 -0.17 -34.14
C VAL A 144 13.40 -1.01 -35.39
N ASP A 145 13.72 -0.45 -36.54
CA ASP A 145 13.53 -1.12 -37.83
C ASP A 145 14.29 -2.45 -37.82
N SER A 146 13.58 -3.54 -38.02
CA SER A 146 14.17 -4.87 -38.19
C SER A 146 15.29 -4.89 -39.23
N GLY A 147 15.28 -3.98 -40.22
CA GLY A 147 16.36 -3.83 -41.19
C GLY A 147 17.66 -3.26 -40.61
N GLU A 148 17.60 -2.33 -39.64
CA GLU A 148 18.81 -1.82 -38.97
C GLU A 148 19.43 -2.90 -38.06
N LEU A 149 18.60 -3.74 -37.43
CA LEU A 149 19.07 -4.89 -36.66
C LEU A 149 19.71 -5.96 -37.56
N GLU A 150 19.16 -6.20 -38.74
CA GLU A 150 19.72 -7.15 -39.72
C GLU A 150 21.08 -6.65 -40.26
N GLU A 151 21.23 -5.35 -40.50
CA GLU A 151 22.52 -4.74 -40.90
C GLU A 151 23.57 -4.83 -39.77
N PHE A 152 23.17 -4.64 -38.51
CA PHE A 152 24.06 -4.83 -37.35
C PHE A 152 24.48 -6.29 -37.18
N ASP A 153 23.58 -7.25 -37.40
CA ASP A 153 23.91 -8.68 -37.34
C ASP A 153 24.89 -9.08 -38.45
N GLU A 154 24.71 -8.58 -39.68
CA GLU A 154 25.66 -8.78 -40.79
C GLU A 154 27.03 -8.16 -40.50
N GLU A 155 27.08 -6.99 -39.87
CA GLU A 155 28.34 -6.33 -39.49
C GLU A 155 29.07 -7.09 -38.37
N LEU A 156 28.33 -7.62 -37.39
CA LEU A 156 28.88 -8.46 -36.33
C LEU A 156 29.45 -9.77 -36.89
N GLU A 157 28.75 -10.41 -37.82
CA GLU A 157 29.20 -11.66 -38.44
C GLU A 157 30.51 -11.43 -39.22
N ARG A 158 30.57 -10.33 -39.98
CA ARG A 158 31.79 -9.92 -40.71
C ARG A 158 32.96 -9.61 -39.78
N LEU A 159 32.71 -8.93 -38.66
CA LEU A 159 33.74 -8.60 -37.67
C LEU A 159 34.26 -9.87 -36.98
N ASN A 160 33.38 -10.83 -36.71
CA ASN A 160 33.75 -12.10 -36.09
C ASN A 160 34.62 -12.94 -37.04
N GLU A 161 34.28 -12.99 -38.34
CA GLU A 161 35.13 -13.60 -39.37
C GLU A 161 36.50 -12.91 -39.55
N GLU A 162 36.57 -11.60 -39.26
CA GLU A 162 37.84 -10.85 -39.27
C GLU A 162 38.68 -11.16 -38.04
N VAL A 163 38.06 -11.24 -36.86
CA VAL A 163 38.71 -11.65 -35.61
C VAL A 163 39.26 -13.07 -35.75
N ASP A 164 38.46 -14.03 -36.23
CA ASP A 164 38.89 -15.42 -36.43
C ASP A 164 40.11 -15.51 -37.37
N ARG A 165 40.12 -14.71 -38.46
CA ARG A 165 41.28 -14.64 -39.37
C ARG A 165 42.52 -14.03 -38.71
N LEU A 166 42.35 -12.98 -37.92
CA LEU A 166 43.46 -12.35 -37.21
C LEU A 166 44.02 -13.26 -36.11
N GLU A 167 43.18 -14.08 -35.48
CA GLU A 167 43.59 -15.11 -34.53
C GLU A 167 44.35 -16.26 -35.20
N GLU A 168 44.05 -16.60 -36.46
CA GLU A 168 44.82 -17.59 -37.25
C GLU A 168 46.18 -17.07 -37.76
N GLU A 169 46.39 -15.75 -37.85
CA GLU A 169 47.65 -15.13 -38.28
C GLU A 169 48.68 -14.89 -37.15
N ILE A 170 48.32 -15.13 -35.88
CA ILE A 170 49.19 -14.99 -34.68
C ILE A 170 49.73 -16.35 -34.22
#